data_AF-A0A1B6GSN7-F1
#
_entry.id   AF-A0A1B6GSN7-F1
#
_cell.length_a   1.000
_cell.length_b   1.000
_cell.length_c   1.000
_cell.angle_alpha   90.00
_cell.angle_beta   90.00
_cell.angle_gamma   90.00
#
_symmetry.space_group_name_H-M   'P 1'
#
loop_
_entity.id
_entity.type
_entity.pdbx_description
1 polymer ?
#
loop_
_entity_poly.entity_id
_entity_poly.type
_entity_poly.pdbx_seq_one_letter_code
_entity_poly.pdbx_strand_id
1 'polypeptide(L)'
;VRKPPKIGIEADKQRKIEFQKCRWCFDTPGVMHNDQILNLLTTEELLLILPHERIQPRSFTMWPETTLFIAGLARLDFLSGDEKIKMTAFCSNSLPLTVCEIKHADEMYEHLLGSEMFLVPKGNTERLKEWPRLEPHTTDFQLEGIRGLVGLKSCADVVLSNAGWVSLT
;
A
#
# COMPACT_ATOMS: atom_id res chain seq x y z
N VAL A 1 -18.35 -45.85 4.59
CA VAL A 1 -17.61 -44.62 4.20
C VAL A 1 -18.56 -43.74 3.41
N ARG A 2 -18.96 -42.58 3.95
CA ARG A 2 -19.91 -41.66 3.27
C ARG A 2 -19.18 -41.02 2.09
N LYS A 3 -19.71 -41.16 0.88
CA LYS A 3 -19.18 -40.47 -0.30
C LYS A 3 -19.31 -38.95 -0.08
N PRO A 4 -18.29 -38.16 -0.47
CA PRO A 4 -18.40 -36.72 -0.41
C PRO A 4 -19.57 -36.23 -1.28
N PRO A 5 -20.24 -35.14 -0.89
CA PRO A 5 -21.32 -34.57 -1.69
C PRO A 5 -20.80 -34.20 -3.08
N LYS A 6 -21.51 -34.61 -4.13
CA LYS A 6 -21.20 -34.19 -5.50
C LYS A 6 -21.48 -32.69 -5.62
N ILE A 7 -20.43 -31.90 -5.85
CA ILE A 7 -20.54 -30.47 -6.14
C ILE A 7 -20.45 -30.32 -7.67
N GLY A 8 -21.44 -29.66 -8.27
CA GLY A 8 -21.50 -29.40 -9.72
C GLY A 8 -22.69 -30.03 -10.45
N ILE A 9 -22.76 -29.78 -11.76
CA ILE A 9 -23.89 -30.00 -12.69
C ILE A 9 -24.52 -31.40 -12.63
N GLU A 10 -23.80 -32.41 -12.15
CA GLU A 10 -24.31 -33.78 -11.97
C GLU A 10 -25.24 -33.97 -10.76
N ALA A 11 -25.34 -33.01 -9.85
CA ALA A 11 -26.14 -33.15 -8.62
C ALA A 11 -27.66 -33.07 -8.84
N ASP A 12 -28.12 -32.69 -10.03
CA ASP A 12 -29.49 -32.21 -10.19
C ASP A 12 -30.24 -32.91 -11.34
N LYS A 13 -30.51 -34.21 -11.18
CA LYS A 13 -31.49 -34.93 -12.01
C LYS A 13 -32.95 -34.56 -11.68
N GLN A 14 -33.17 -33.62 -10.75
CA GLN A 14 -34.49 -33.24 -10.27
C GLN A 14 -34.65 -31.71 -10.20
N ARG A 15 -34.20 -30.98 -11.22
CA ARG A 15 -34.47 -29.53 -11.32
C ARG A 15 -35.98 -29.30 -11.29
N LYS A 16 -36.50 -28.75 -10.20
CA LYS A 16 -37.84 -28.17 -10.15
C LYS A 16 -37.98 -27.21 -11.33
N ILE A 17 -39.10 -27.30 -12.05
CA ILE A 17 -39.39 -26.52 -13.27
C ILE A 17 -39.16 -25.02 -13.06
N GLU A 18 -39.39 -24.53 -11.84
CA GLU A 18 -39.19 -23.14 -11.41
C GLU A 18 -37.77 -22.61 -11.61
N PHE A 19 -36.73 -23.46 -11.54
CA PHE A 19 -35.33 -23.02 -11.62
C PHE A 19 -34.68 -23.25 -13.01
N GLN A 20 -35.43 -23.73 -14.00
CA GLN A 20 -34.89 -24.02 -15.33
C GLN A 20 -34.30 -22.80 -16.05
N LYS A 21 -34.81 -21.60 -15.76
CA LYS A 21 -34.34 -20.33 -16.34
C LYS A 21 -33.33 -19.59 -15.45
N CYS A 22 -33.03 -20.10 -14.27
CA CYS A 22 -32.12 -19.45 -13.34
C CYS A 22 -30.67 -19.66 -13.75
N ARG A 23 -29.84 -18.63 -13.52
CA ARG A 23 -28.39 -18.70 -13.64
C ARG A 23 -27.78 -18.77 -12.24
N TRP A 24 -26.66 -19.47 -12.13
CA TRP A 24 -25.96 -19.70 -10.87
C TRP A 24 -24.66 -18.91 -10.85
N CYS A 25 -24.37 -18.26 -9.74
CA CYS A 25 -23.06 -17.70 -9.44
C CYS A 25 -22.44 -18.57 -8.35
N PHE A 26 -21.29 -19.18 -8.65
CA PHE A 26 -20.58 -20.03 -7.69
C PHE A 26 -19.43 -19.23 -7.10
N ASP A 27 -19.44 -19.10 -5.79
CA ASP A 27 -18.31 -18.54 -5.05
C ASP A 27 -17.11 -19.50 -5.14
N THR A 28 -15.94 -18.95 -5.37
CA THR A 28 -14.68 -19.71 -5.42
C THR A 28 -13.82 -19.32 -4.23
N PRO A 29 -13.09 -20.27 -3.61
CA PRO A 29 -12.15 -19.92 -2.55
C PRO A 29 -11.21 -18.78 -2.97
N GLY A 30 -11.00 -17.81 -2.08
CA GLY A 30 -10.12 -16.68 -2.33
C GLY A 30 -8.67 -17.12 -2.55
N VAL A 31 -8.00 -16.45 -3.50
CA VAL A 31 -6.58 -16.71 -3.80
C VAL A 31 -5.71 -15.80 -2.93
N MET A 32 -4.79 -16.39 -2.19
CA MET A 32 -3.74 -15.67 -1.46
C MET A 32 -2.55 -15.45 -2.39
N HIS A 33 -2.12 -14.19 -2.53
CA HIS A 33 -0.92 -13.84 -3.30
C HIS A 33 0.24 -13.58 -2.35
N ASN A 34 1.33 -14.33 -2.49
CA ASN A 34 2.49 -14.23 -1.60
C ASN A 34 3.14 -12.84 -1.59
N ASP A 35 3.07 -12.13 -2.72
CA ASP A 35 3.71 -10.82 -2.89
C ASP A 35 2.88 -9.66 -2.28
N GLN A 36 1.72 -9.94 -1.69
CA GLN A 36 0.92 -8.93 -1.02
C GLN A 36 1.45 -8.65 0.39
N ILE A 37 1.79 -7.39 0.66
CA ILE A 37 2.16 -6.91 2.00
C ILE A 37 1.07 -7.19 3.06
N LEU A 38 -0.20 -7.39 2.65
CA LEU A 38 -1.29 -7.77 3.55
C LEU A 38 -0.98 -9.03 4.35
N ASN A 39 -0.22 -9.98 3.80
CA ASN A 39 0.16 -11.20 4.49
C ASN A 39 1.19 -10.96 5.63
N LEU A 40 1.90 -9.83 5.58
CA LEU A 40 2.89 -9.44 6.59
C LEU A 40 2.26 -8.68 7.77
N LEU A 41 1.00 -8.24 7.62
CA LEU A 41 0.32 -7.39 8.57
C LEU A 41 -0.52 -8.20 9.54
N THR A 42 -0.43 -7.85 10.81
CA THR A 42 -1.38 -8.26 11.83
C THR A 42 -2.74 -7.59 11.60
N THR A 43 -3.79 -8.14 12.20
CA THR A 43 -5.14 -7.55 12.13
C THR A 43 -5.17 -6.11 12.65
N GLU A 44 -4.41 -5.79 13.69
CA GLU A 44 -4.33 -4.42 14.21
C GLU A 44 -3.71 -3.44 13.22
N GLU A 45 -2.63 -3.85 12.54
CA GLU A 45 -1.98 -3.01 11.52
C GLU A 45 -2.87 -2.87 10.28
N LEU A 46 -3.60 -3.93 9.92
CA LEU A 46 -4.58 -3.89 8.83
C LEU A 46 -5.66 -2.84 9.08
N LEU A 47 -6.16 -2.74 10.30
CA LEU A 47 -7.12 -1.69 10.70
C LEU A 47 -6.53 -0.28 10.65
N LEU A 48 -5.21 -0.13 10.75
CA LEU A 48 -4.55 1.15 10.62
C LEU A 48 -4.35 1.54 9.15
N ILE A 49 -3.92 0.60 8.31
CA ILE A 49 -3.65 0.89 6.90
C ILE A 49 -4.91 1.07 6.07
N LEU A 50 -6.02 0.42 6.46
CA LEU A 50 -7.28 0.54 5.77
C LEU A 50 -7.96 1.87 6.12
N PRO A 51 -8.34 2.69 5.13
CA PRO A 51 -9.01 3.95 5.39
C PRO A 51 -10.45 3.69 5.88
N HIS A 52 -10.72 4.05 7.14
CA HIS A 52 -12.06 4.02 7.73
C HIS A 52 -12.86 5.31 7.48
N GLU A 53 -12.15 6.38 7.14
CA GLU A 53 -12.71 7.69 6.82
C GLU A 53 -12.23 8.15 5.45
N ARG A 54 -12.77 9.28 4.97
CA ARG A 54 -12.26 9.90 3.75
C ARG A 54 -10.76 10.18 3.89
N ILE A 55 -9.98 9.67 2.96
CA ILE A 55 -8.55 9.96 2.84
C ILE A 55 -8.37 11.48 2.69
N GLN A 56 -7.63 12.09 3.60
CA GLN A 56 -7.24 13.48 3.52
C GLN A 56 -5.89 13.58 2.79
N PRO A 57 -5.81 14.29 1.65
CA PRO A 57 -4.54 14.50 0.95
C PRO A 57 -3.57 15.28 1.84
N ARG A 58 -2.34 14.79 1.97
CA ARG A 58 -1.29 15.45 2.76
C ARG A 58 -0.11 15.80 1.86
N SER A 59 0.09 17.10 1.63
CA SER A 59 1.09 17.62 0.69
C SER A 59 2.33 18.18 1.38
N PHE A 60 3.49 17.87 0.82
CA PHE A 60 4.80 18.34 1.26
C PHE A 60 5.54 18.97 0.08
N THR A 61 6.28 20.06 0.35
CA THR A 61 7.23 20.60 -0.63
C THR A 61 8.57 19.90 -0.41
N MET A 62 9.00 19.12 -1.40
CA MET A 62 10.18 18.28 -1.33
C MET A 62 11.32 18.94 -2.10
N TRP A 63 12.46 19.04 -1.43
CA TRP A 63 13.71 19.47 -2.05
C TRP A 63 14.42 18.26 -2.66
N PRO A 64 15.28 18.43 -3.68
CA PRO A 64 16.20 17.37 -4.08
C PRO A 64 16.94 16.83 -2.85
N GLU A 65 17.25 15.54 -2.87
CA GLU A 65 17.88 14.80 -1.76
C GLU A 65 17.01 14.68 -0.49
N THR A 66 15.68 14.66 -0.64
CA THR A 66 14.75 14.38 0.48
C THR A 66 13.92 13.12 0.26
N THR A 67 13.52 12.51 1.38
CA THR A 67 12.74 11.27 1.46
C THR A 67 11.40 11.54 2.12
N LEU A 68 10.34 10.91 1.60
CA LEU A 68 9.05 10.77 2.25
C LEU A 68 8.83 9.32 2.69
N PHE A 69 8.62 9.11 3.98
CA PHE A 69 8.16 7.85 4.56
C PHE A 69 6.65 7.86 4.77
N ILE A 70 5.99 6.75 4.44
CA ILE A 70 4.63 6.43 4.86
C ILE A 70 4.74 5.30 5.88
N ALA A 71 4.59 5.63 7.16
CA ALA A 71 4.86 4.69 8.24
C ALA A 71 6.25 4.02 8.07
N GLY A 72 6.42 2.81 8.58
CA GLY A 72 7.51 1.91 8.20
C GLY A 72 7.20 1.05 6.98
N LEU A 73 6.14 1.38 6.22
CA LEU A 73 5.59 0.58 5.12
C LEU A 73 6.16 0.93 3.75
N ALA A 74 6.48 2.20 3.52
CA ALA A 74 6.96 2.65 2.23
C ALA A 74 7.87 3.87 2.35
N ARG A 75 8.77 4.00 1.39
CA ARG A 75 9.75 5.07 1.25
C ARG A 75 9.75 5.55 -0.20
N LEU A 76 9.74 6.87 -0.39
CA LEU A 76 9.89 7.50 -1.69
C LEU A 76 10.97 8.57 -1.61
N ASP A 77 12.03 8.39 -2.38
CA ASP A 77 13.20 9.27 -2.39
C ASP A 77 13.16 10.20 -3.61
N PHE A 78 13.37 11.49 -3.39
CA PHE A 78 13.59 12.47 -4.45
C PHE A 78 15.08 12.67 -4.66
N LEU A 79 15.68 11.82 -5.50
CA LEU A 79 17.13 11.76 -5.70
C LEU A 79 17.70 13.08 -6.24
N SER A 80 17.10 13.62 -7.30
CA SER A 80 17.60 14.82 -7.98
C SER A 80 16.49 15.49 -8.80
N GLY A 81 16.56 16.81 -8.94
CA GLY A 81 15.71 17.55 -9.88
C GLY A 81 16.10 19.03 -9.93
N ASP A 82 15.70 19.71 -11.01
CA ASP A 82 16.03 21.11 -11.23
C ASP A 82 15.29 22.06 -10.27
N GLU A 83 14.13 21.64 -9.78
CA GLU A 83 13.25 22.42 -8.91
C GLU A 83 12.72 21.57 -7.76
N LYS A 84 12.26 22.24 -6.70
CA LYS A 84 11.47 21.61 -5.65
C LYS A 84 10.11 21.18 -6.19
N ILE A 85 9.64 20.02 -5.78
CA ILE A 85 8.36 19.46 -6.22
C ILE A 85 7.38 19.37 -5.06
N LYS A 86 6.09 19.20 -5.36
CA LYS A 86 5.08 18.88 -4.35
C LYS A 86 4.77 17.39 -4.42
N MET A 87 4.99 16.70 -3.30
CA MET A 87 4.52 15.34 -3.10
C MET A 87 3.25 15.35 -2.28
N THR A 88 2.15 14.81 -2.81
CA THR A 88 0.88 14.70 -2.08
C THR A 88 0.56 13.23 -1.82
N ALA A 89 0.65 12.83 -0.57
CA ALA A 89 0.35 11.47 -0.15
C ALA A 89 -1.15 11.27 0.09
N PHE A 90 -1.67 10.16 -0.42
CA PHE A 90 -3.02 9.67 -0.24
C PHE A 90 -2.95 8.28 0.39
N CYS A 91 -3.15 8.23 1.69
CA CYS A 91 -3.05 7.03 2.51
C CYS A 91 -4.00 7.17 3.70
N SER A 92 -4.21 6.11 4.48
CA SER A 92 -5.03 6.18 5.69
C SER A 92 -4.57 7.32 6.61
N ASN A 93 -5.53 8.08 7.15
CA ASN A 93 -5.27 9.28 7.95
C ASN A 93 -4.51 8.96 9.25
N SER A 94 -4.60 7.72 9.73
CA SER A 94 -3.87 7.22 10.91
C SER A 94 -2.38 6.96 10.64
N LEU A 95 -1.97 6.77 9.38
CA LEU A 95 -0.58 6.48 9.07
C LEU A 95 0.27 7.76 9.15
N PRO A 96 1.35 7.77 9.94
CA PRO A 96 2.24 8.91 10.03
C PRO A 96 3.04 9.09 8.73
N LEU A 97 3.30 10.36 8.39
CA LEU A 97 4.14 10.76 7.27
C LEU A 97 5.37 11.49 7.81
N THR A 98 6.55 11.02 7.44
CA THR A 98 7.82 11.57 7.92
C THR A 98 8.68 12.00 6.74
N VAL A 99 9.19 13.23 6.79
CA VAL A 99 10.11 13.75 5.77
C VAL A 99 11.50 13.93 6.38
N CYS A 100 12.54 13.51 5.67
CA CYS A 100 13.93 13.71 6.08
C CYS A 100 14.86 13.84 4.88
N GLU A 101 16.13 14.18 5.12
CA GLU A 101 17.17 14.16 4.10
C GLU A 101 17.58 12.72 3.79
N ILE A 102 17.82 12.40 2.51
CA ILE A 102 18.13 11.02 2.05
C ILE A 102 19.32 10.43 2.81
N LYS A 103 20.35 11.23 3.11
CA LYS A 103 21.54 10.79 3.85
C LYS A 103 21.25 10.25 5.26
N HIS A 104 20.11 10.60 5.84
CA HIS A 104 19.66 10.15 7.16
C HIS A 104 18.54 9.12 7.08
N ALA A 105 18.01 8.83 5.89
CA ALA A 105 16.80 8.04 5.73
C ALA A 105 16.99 6.59 6.22
N ASP A 106 18.16 5.98 5.98
CA ASP A 106 18.45 4.63 6.46
C ASP A 106 18.53 4.56 7.99
N GLU A 107 19.28 5.48 8.61
CA GLU A 107 19.41 5.59 10.06
C GLU A 107 18.05 5.87 10.73
N MET A 108 17.28 6.80 10.17
CA MET A 108 15.91 7.10 10.60
C MET A 108 15.02 5.88 10.52
N TYR A 109 15.09 5.10 9.42
CA TYR A 109 14.28 3.90 9.28
C TYR A 109 14.63 2.89 10.36
N GLU A 110 15.92 2.62 10.59
CA GLU A 110 16.36 1.67 11.61
C GLU A 110 15.96 2.08 13.03
N HIS A 111 16.03 3.37 13.37
CA HIS A 111 15.68 3.87 14.69
C HIS A 111 14.17 4.00 14.94
N LEU A 112 13.40 4.37 13.92
CA LEU A 112 11.97 4.65 14.06
C LEU A 112 11.10 3.43 13.81
N LEU A 113 11.62 2.35 13.20
CA LEU A 113 10.86 1.12 12.98
C LEU A 113 10.35 0.52 14.30
N GLY A 114 9.05 0.29 14.39
CA GLY A 114 8.40 -0.19 15.62
C GLY A 114 8.08 0.90 16.65
N SER A 115 8.49 2.15 16.42
CA SER A 115 8.11 3.29 17.25
C SER A 115 6.75 3.87 16.84
N GLU A 116 6.18 4.71 17.69
CA GLU A 116 4.93 5.44 17.39
C GLU A 116 5.07 6.38 16.17
N MET A 117 6.29 6.82 15.84
CA MET A 117 6.55 7.72 14.71
C MET A 117 6.35 7.03 13.37
N PHE A 118 6.59 5.71 13.29
CA PHE A 118 6.33 4.93 12.07
C PHE A 118 5.06 4.13 12.18
N LEU A 119 4.57 3.84 13.39
CA LEU A 119 3.30 3.20 13.71
C LEU A 119 3.10 1.78 13.17
N VAL A 120 3.55 1.44 11.97
CA VAL A 120 3.50 0.12 11.34
C VAL A 120 4.90 -0.18 10.78
N PRO A 121 5.49 -1.34 11.05
CA PRO A 121 4.97 -2.43 11.86
C PRO A 121 4.85 -2.11 13.35
N LYS A 122 3.80 -2.63 14.00
CA LYS A 122 3.61 -2.69 15.45
C LYS A 122 4.09 -4.04 15.94
N GLY A 123 4.82 -4.06 17.06
CA GLY A 123 5.09 -5.30 17.75
C GLY A 123 6.30 -5.23 18.64
N ASN A 124 6.59 -6.36 19.28
CA ASN A 124 7.80 -6.54 20.07
C ASN A 124 9.03 -6.75 19.16
N THR A 125 10.21 -6.80 19.78
CA THR A 125 11.49 -7.02 19.09
C THR A 125 11.53 -8.32 18.29
N GLU A 126 10.79 -9.36 18.69
CA GLU A 126 10.74 -10.64 17.96
C GLU A 126 10.01 -10.48 16.63
N ARG A 127 8.83 -9.85 16.63
CA ARG A 127 8.06 -9.57 15.40
C ARG A 127 8.82 -8.65 14.44
N LEU A 128 9.58 -7.68 14.96
CA LEU A 128 10.38 -6.79 14.12
C LEU A 128 11.53 -7.52 13.41
N LYS A 129 12.02 -8.66 13.94
CA LYS A 129 13.02 -9.48 13.24
C LYS A 129 12.45 -10.20 12.02
N GLU A 130 11.14 -10.49 12.05
CA GLU A 130 10.42 -11.14 10.93
C GLU A 130 9.94 -10.13 9.89
N TRP A 131 9.96 -8.83 10.22
CA TRP A 131 9.57 -7.78 9.30
C TRP A 131 10.66 -7.57 8.23
N PRO A 132 10.33 -7.71 6.94
CA PRO A 132 11.31 -7.50 5.88
C PRO A 132 11.73 -6.03 5.83
N ARG A 133 13.02 -5.78 5.60
CA ARG A 133 13.50 -4.42 5.31
C ARG A 133 12.90 -3.93 4.00
N LEU A 134 12.72 -2.61 3.89
CA LEU A 134 12.35 -2.02 2.61
C LEU A 134 13.46 -2.25 1.59
N GLU A 135 13.07 -2.82 0.46
CA GLU A 135 13.95 -2.98 -0.68
C GLU A 135 13.66 -1.89 -1.71
N PRO A 136 14.69 -1.20 -2.24
CA PRO A 136 14.48 -0.25 -3.32
C PRO A 136 14.00 -1.00 -4.56
N HIS A 137 13.17 -0.33 -5.36
CA HIS A 137 12.79 -0.86 -6.66
C HIS A 137 14.04 -1.06 -7.53
N THR A 138 14.04 -2.08 -8.39
CA THR A 138 15.22 -2.46 -9.21
C THR A 138 15.76 -1.34 -10.10
N THR A 139 14.91 -0.38 -10.45
CA THR A 139 15.26 0.78 -11.27
C THR A 139 14.67 2.05 -10.69
N ASP A 140 15.48 3.10 -10.67
CA ASP A 140 14.99 4.46 -10.52
C ASP A 140 14.17 4.87 -11.75
N PHE A 141 13.27 5.82 -11.57
CA PHE A 141 12.47 6.39 -12.64
C PHE A 141 12.64 7.90 -12.70
N GLN A 142 12.56 8.43 -13.92
CA GLN A 142 12.62 9.87 -14.18
C GLN A 142 11.26 10.33 -14.71
N LEU A 143 10.85 11.52 -14.28
CA LEU A 143 9.58 12.12 -14.67
C LEU A 143 9.81 13.53 -15.20
N GLU A 144 9.09 13.88 -16.26
CA GLU A 144 9.05 15.23 -16.77
C GLU A 144 7.88 15.99 -16.15
N GLY A 145 8.17 17.08 -15.45
CA GLY A 145 7.15 17.94 -14.84
C GLY A 145 6.31 18.67 -15.90
N ILE A 146 5.03 18.89 -15.61
CA ILE A 146 4.12 19.59 -16.53
C ILE A 146 4.24 21.11 -16.31
N ARG A 147 4.84 21.82 -17.27
CA ARG A 147 4.97 23.28 -17.23
C ARG A 147 3.69 23.97 -17.74
N GLY A 148 3.32 25.11 -17.12
CA GLY A 148 2.30 26.04 -17.63
C GLY A 148 1.06 26.25 -16.75
N LEU A 149 0.66 25.26 -15.96
CA LEU A 149 -0.39 25.37 -14.92
C LEU A 149 0.20 24.94 -13.57
N VAL A 150 1.14 25.74 -13.07
CA VAL A 150 1.93 25.47 -11.86
C VAL A 150 0.99 25.10 -10.71
N GLY A 151 1.10 23.87 -10.21
CA GLY A 151 0.40 23.39 -9.01
C GLY A 151 -1.01 22.83 -9.19
N LEU A 152 -1.53 22.69 -10.43
CA LEU A 152 -2.88 22.17 -10.68
C LEU A 152 -2.94 20.78 -11.32
N LYS A 153 -1.80 20.25 -11.79
CA LYS A 153 -1.77 18.94 -12.47
C LYS A 153 -0.55 18.14 -12.04
N SER A 154 -0.82 16.91 -11.59
CA SER A 154 0.22 15.92 -11.32
C SER A 154 0.80 15.37 -12.61
N CYS A 155 2.12 15.11 -12.63
CA CYS A 155 2.79 14.43 -13.72
C CYS A 155 2.72 12.89 -13.58
N ALA A 156 2.63 12.37 -12.35
CA ALA A 156 2.54 10.95 -12.06
C ALA A 156 1.99 10.65 -10.67
N ASP A 157 1.37 9.47 -10.53
CA ASP A 157 1.04 8.87 -9.25
C ASP A 157 1.95 7.65 -9.00
N VAL A 158 2.71 7.68 -7.91
CA VAL A 158 3.53 6.56 -7.46
C VAL A 158 2.69 5.72 -6.51
N VAL A 159 2.29 4.53 -6.97
CA VAL A 159 1.44 3.61 -6.19
C VAL A 159 2.32 2.75 -5.29
N LEU A 160 2.07 2.83 -3.98
CA LEU A 160 2.76 2.07 -2.94
C LEU A 160 1.76 1.09 -2.34
N SER A 161 1.69 -0.12 -2.89
CA SER A 161 0.60 -1.08 -2.65
C SER A 161 0.26 -1.23 -1.16
N ASN A 162 -1.03 -0.99 -0.83
CA ASN A 162 -1.60 -1.00 0.53
C ASN A 162 -1.08 0.07 1.51
N ALA A 163 0.03 0.76 1.22
CA ALA A 163 0.44 1.96 1.96
C ALA A 163 -0.28 3.22 1.44
N GLY A 164 -0.65 3.26 0.15
CA GLY A 164 -1.36 4.36 -0.49
C GLY A 164 -0.76 4.72 -1.85
N TRP A 165 -0.85 5.99 -2.23
CA TRP A 165 -0.11 6.52 -3.39
C TRP A 165 0.36 7.94 -3.12
N VAL A 166 1.39 8.36 -3.86
CA VAL A 166 1.94 9.72 -3.80
C VAL A 166 1.81 10.36 -5.18
N SER A 167 1.09 11.47 -5.24
CA SER A 167 0.97 12.27 -6.46
C SER A 167 2.08 13.31 -6.53
N LEU A 168 2.73 13.41 -7.69
CA LEU A 168 3.91 14.26 -7.93
C LEU A 168 3.52 15.45 -8.80
N THR A 169 3.68 16.68 -8.29
CA THR A 169 3.26 17.93 -8.96
C THR A 169 4.38 18.95 -9.00
#